data_AF-A0A9D2FFM7-F1
#
_entry.id   AF-A0A9D2FFM7-F1
#
_cell.length_a   1.000
_cell.length_b   1.000
_cell.length_c   1.000
_cell.angle_alpha   90.00
_cell.angle_beta   90.00
_cell.angle_gamma   90.00
#
_symmetry.space_group_name_H-M   'P 1'
#
loop_
_entity.id
_entity.type
_entity.pdbx_description
1 polymer ?
#
loop_
_entity_poly.entity_id
_entity_poly.type
_entity_poly.pdbx_seq_one_letter_code
_entity_poly.pdbx_strand_id
1 'polypeptide(L)'
;MTEEMLRLLAAQRREKKDLLLCIDRAWGACARQARQARRQLRRLEGVLALTTEEIKLQPGAYAPPAEGPRPGETPLEALNRRLAAAQQELRQYETKLFACERAILALKKENAELSALCAKARELGFAPADEEARGPFWPDGEGPAPDPGVPSVLPSVLDEPLPPSPPPEAAPAPQAAGEPLPPPDTPDKPAWLDAPMELLDQPGPRKPARRRAGPLDEMTSEVLGQLETLMQKENIPRGQSALLKGKAKP
;
A
#
# COMPACT_ATOMS: atom_id res chain seq x y z
N MET A 1 -39.71 -37.11 -20.53
CA MET A 1 -38.40 -36.45 -20.33
C MET A 1 -37.37 -37.16 -21.20
N THR A 2 -36.82 -36.50 -22.22
CA THR A 2 -35.87 -37.12 -23.17
C THR A 2 -34.49 -37.31 -22.52
N GLU A 3 -33.72 -38.31 -22.97
CA GLU A 3 -32.35 -38.57 -22.48
C GLU A 3 -31.44 -37.34 -22.60
N GLU A 4 -31.63 -36.55 -23.65
CA GLU A 4 -30.89 -35.31 -23.88
C GLU A 4 -31.13 -34.29 -22.77
N MET A 5 -32.38 -34.15 -22.32
CA MET A 5 -32.72 -33.23 -21.24
C MET A 5 -32.16 -33.70 -19.89
N LEU A 6 -32.04 -35.02 -19.65
CA LEU A 6 -31.31 -35.55 -18.49
C LEU A 6 -29.81 -35.27 -18.57
N ARG A 7 -29.19 -35.36 -19.76
CA ARG A 7 -27.79 -35.01 -19.98
C ARG A 7 -27.54 -33.52 -19.74
N LEU A 8 -28.44 -32.64 -20.20
CA LEU A 8 -28.37 -31.19 -19.96
C LEU A 8 -28.48 -30.85 -18.48
N LEU A 9 -29.43 -31.45 -17.75
CA LEU A 9 -29.56 -31.24 -16.31
C LEU A 9 -28.33 -31.75 -15.54
N ALA A 10 -27.72 -32.85 -15.98
CA ALA A 10 -26.49 -33.36 -15.39
C ALA A 10 -25.28 -32.43 -15.66
N ALA A 11 -25.19 -31.86 -16.86
CA ALA A 11 -24.18 -30.86 -17.21
C ALA A 11 -24.33 -29.59 -16.36
N GLN A 12 -25.55 -29.03 -16.27
CA GLN A 12 -25.84 -27.87 -15.42
C GLN A 12 -25.52 -28.12 -13.94
N ARG A 13 -25.78 -29.34 -13.44
CA ARG A 13 -25.41 -29.71 -12.06
C ARG A 13 -23.90 -29.78 -11.85
N ARG A 14 -23.13 -30.19 -12.86
CA ARG A 14 -21.65 -30.21 -12.80
C ARG A 14 -21.12 -28.79 -12.84
N GLU A 15 -21.57 -27.97 -13.78
CA GLU A 15 -21.22 -26.56 -13.88
C GLU A 15 -21.52 -25.80 -12.58
N LYS A 16 -22.70 -26.01 -11.98
CA LYS A 16 -23.03 -25.42 -10.67
C LYS A 16 -22.05 -25.84 -9.58
N LYS A 17 -21.67 -27.12 -9.53
CA LYS A 17 -20.68 -27.62 -8.55
C LYS A 17 -19.30 -27.01 -8.80
N ASP A 18 -18.89 -26.90 -10.05
CA ASP A 18 -17.59 -26.32 -10.43
C ASP A 18 -17.55 -24.82 -10.10
N LEU A 19 -18.65 -24.09 -10.29
CA LEU A 19 -18.79 -22.69 -9.87
C LEU A 19 -18.69 -22.54 -8.35
N LEU A 20 -19.38 -23.38 -7.57
CA LEU A 20 -19.28 -23.35 -6.12
C LEU A 20 -17.84 -23.62 -5.64
N LEU A 21 -17.16 -24.60 -6.22
CA LEU A 21 -15.75 -24.87 -5.91
C LEU A 21 -14.84 -23.70 -6.31
N CYS A 22 -15.13 -23.01 -7.41
CA CYS A 22 -14.40 -21.81 -7.84
C CYS A 22 -14.58 -20.67 -6.83
N ILE A 23 -15.81 -20.46 -6.37
CA ILE A 23 -16.14 -19.49 -5.32
C ILE A 23 -15.37 -19.85 -4.05
N ASP A 24 -15.49 -21.06 -3.52
CA ASP A 24 -14.78 -21.48 -2.29
C ASP A 24 -13.27 -21.27 -2.37
N ARG A 25 -12.66 -21.54 -3.53
CA ARG A 25 -11.23 -21.28 -3.78
C ARG A 25 -10.90 -19.78 -3.75
N ALA A 26 -11.72 -18.96 -4.39
CA ALA A 26 -11.54 -17.51 -4.43
C ALA A 26 -11.70 -16.90 -3.03
N TRP A 27 -12.71 -17.33 -2.27
CA TRP A 27 -12.92 -16.93 -0.88
C TRP A 27 -11.74 -17.35 0.02
N GLY A 28 -11.26 -18.59 -0.13
CA GLY A 28 -10.08 -19.06 0.58
C GLY A 28 -8.81 -18.27 0.25
N ALA A 29 -8.64 -17.82 -1.01
CA ALA A 29 -7.53 -16.96 -1.41
C ALA A 29 -7.63 -15.57 -0.78
N CYS A 30 -8.81 -14.95 -0.81
CA CYS A 30 -9.06 -13.65 -0.18
C CYS A 30 -8.82 -13.71 1.34
N ALA A 31 -9.29 -14.76 2.02
CA ALA A 31 -9.05 -14.95 3.44
C ALA A 31 -7.55 -15.07 3.77
N ARG A 32 -6.78 -15.84 2.98
CA ARG A 32 -5.32 -15.94 3.16
C ARG A 32 -4.63 -14.59 2.97
N GLN A 33 -5.01 -13.83 1.96
CA GLN A 33 -4.47 -12.49 1.72
C GLN A 33 -4.79 -11.54 2.88
N ALA A 34 -6.02 -11.57 3.39
CA ALA A 34 -6.41 -10.78 4.56
C ALA A 34 -5.57 -11.13 5.80
N ARG A 35 -5.34 -12.41 6.07
CA ARG A 35 -4.46 -12.85 7.17
C ARG A 35 -3.02 -12.38 6.99
N GLN A 36 -2.49 -12.45 5.76
CA GLN A 36 -1.14 -11.97 5.45
C GLN A 36 -1.03 -10.45 5.64
N ALA A 37 -1.99 -9.68 5.13
CA ALA A 37 -2.05 -8.24 5.30
C ALA A 37 -2.09 -7.84 6.78
N ARG A 38 -2.88 -8.52 7.62
CA ARG A 38 -2.91 -8.25 9.07
C ARG A 38 -1.59 -8.54 9.77
N ARG A 39 -0.93 -9.65 9.42
CA ARG A 39 0.40 -9.96 9.97
C ARG A 39 1.41 -8.91 9.56
N GLN A 40 1.31 -8.38 8.34
CA GLN A 40 2.13 -7.27 7.88
C GLN A 40 1.82 -5.99 8.66
N LEU A 41 0.55 -5.64 8.84
CA LEU A 41 0.16 -4.46 9.63
C LEU A 41 0.68 -4.53 11.07
N ARG A 42 0.48 -5.66 11.77
CA ARG A 42 1.02 -5.82 13.14
C ARG A 42 2.54 -5.73 13.20
N ARG A 43 3.25 -6.22 12.19
CA ARG A 43 4.71 -6.08 12.09
C ARG A 43 5.11 -4.62 11.89
N LEU A 44 4.42 -3.91 11.00
CA LEU A 44 4.66 -2.49 10.76
C LEU A 44 4.34 -1.65 11.99
N GLU A 45 3.23 -1.89 12.66
CA GLU A 45 2.87 -1.25 13.93
C GLU A 45 3.93 -1.49 15.01
N GLY A 46 4.44 -2.72 15.11
CA GLY A 46 5.54 -3.04 16.02
C GLY A 46 6.84 -2.31 15.69
N VAL A 47 7.23 -2.28 14.40
CA VAL A 47 8.41 -1.53 13.95
C VAL A 47 8.23 -0.03 14.19
N LEU A 48 7.06 0.52 13.89
CA LEU A 48 6.74 1.93 14.15
C LEU A 48 6.83 2.23 15.65
N ALA A 49 6.24 1.40 16.52
CA ALA A 49 6.34 1.58 17.97
C ALA A 49 7.80 1.57 18.46
N LEU A 50 8.60 0.58 18.05
CA LEU A 50 10.01 0.49 18.42
C LEU A 50 10.81 1.71 17.93
N THR A 51 10.65 2.08 16.66
CA THR A 51 11.34 3.27 16.11
C THR A 51 10.90 4.56 16.80
N THR A 52 9.62 4.70 17.18
CA THR A 52 9.17 5.87 17.94
C THR A 52 9.77 5.92 19.34
N GLU A 53 9.92 4.78 20.03
CA GLU A 53 10.59 4.74 21.33
C GLU A 53 12.09 4.99 21.22
N GLU A 54 12.75 4.43 20.19
CA GLU A 54 14.17 4.71 19.89
C GLU A 54 14.41 6.21 19.63
N ILE A 55 13.54 6.86 18.85
CA ILE A 55 13.63 8.31 18.59
C ILE A 55 13.42 9.12 19.88
N LYS A 56 12.52 8.70 20.77
CA LYS A 56 12.31 9.37 22.08
C LYS A 56 13.53 9.25 22.99
N LEU A 57 14.15 8.07 23.03
CA LEU A 57 15.30 7.79 23.90
C LEU A 57 16.61 8.37 23.34
N GLN A 58 16.76 8.42 22.01
CA GLN A 58 17.96 8.92 21.33
C GLN A 58 17.63 9.81 20.13
N PRO A 59 17.13 11.03 20.36
CA PRO A 59 16.74 11.94 19.28
C PRO A 59 17.90 12.33 18.35
N GLY A 60 19.15 12.15 18.78
CA GLY A 60 20.35 12.40 17.97
C GLY A 60 20.94 11.20 17.24
N ALA A 61 20.47 9.97 17.49
CA ALA A 61 21.05 8.75 16.89
C ALA A 61 20.72 8.58 15.40
N TYR A 62 19.67 9.24 14.93
CA TYR A 62 19.29 9.27 13.51
C TYR A 62 19.98 10.42 12.74
N ALA A 63 20.76 11.26 13.41
CA ALA A 63 21.57 12.25 12.72
C ALA A 63 22.63 11.54 11.86
N PRO A 64 22.84 11.95 10.60
CA PRO A 64 23.83 11.32 9.74
C PRO A 64 25.21 11.35 10.41
N PRO A 65 26.05 10.31 10.19
CA PRO A 65 27.40 10.30 10.72
C PRO A 65 28.10 11.57 10.27
N ALA A 66 28.50 12.40 11.24
CA ALA A 66 29.04 13.70 10.95
C ALA A 66 30.33 13.52 10.13
N GLU A 67 30.32 13.94 8.85
CA GLU A 67 31.56 14.04 8.08
C GLU A 67 32.53 14.92 8.90
N GLY A 68 33.72 14.38 9.15
CA GLY A 68 34.77 15.09 9.87
C GLY A 68 35.16 16.38 9.13
N PRO A 69 35.73 17.38 9.82
CA PRO A 69 36.22 18.59 9.18
C PRO A 69 37.19 18.24 8.05
N ARG A 70 37.03 18.84 6.87
CA ARG A 70 38.02 18.63 5.80
C ARG A 70 39.33 19.32 6.19
N PRO A 71 40.49 18.82 5.71
CA PRO A 71 41.77 19.46 6.00
C PRO A 71 41.78 20.90 5.48
N GLY A 72 41.98 21.87 6.38
CA GLY A 72 42.01 23.30 6.07
C GLY A 72 40.67 24.04 6.22
N GLU A 73 39.55 23.36 6.50
CA GLU A 73 38.28 24.02 6.81
C GLU A 73 38.29 24.60 8.23
N THR A 74 37.79 25.83 8.36
CA THR A 74 37.55 26.42 9.68
C THR A 74 36.40 25.70 10.39
N PRO A 75 36.35 25.68 11.73
CA PRO A 75 35.25 25.06 12.48
C PRO A 75 33.88 25.65 12.12
N LEU A 76 33.80 26.94 11.78
CA LEU A 76 32.56 27.59 11.35
C LEU A 76 32.09 27.11 9.96
N GLU A 77 33.00 26.96 9.00
CA GLU A 77 32.68 26.42 7.68
C GLU A 77 32.19 24.97 7.76
N ALA A 78 32.83 24.15 8.60
CA ALA A 78 32.40 22.78 8.85
C ALA A 78 30.98 22.71 9.46
N LEU A 79 30.66 23.59 10.41
CA LEU A 79 29.31 23.68 11.00
C LEU A 79 28.26 24.16 9.98
N ASN A 80 28.57 25.18 9.18
CA ASN A 80 27.68 25.67 8.14
C ASN A 80 27.37 24.59 7.09
N ARG A 81 28.38 23.78 6.70
CA ARG A 81 28.19 22.66 5.78
C ARG A 81 27.27 21.58 6.36
N ARG A 82 27.44 21.24 7.65
CA ARG A 82 26.56 20.27 8.35
C ARG A 82 25.13 20.80 8.45
N LEU A 83 24.95 22.08 8.75
CA LEU A 83 23.64 22.72 8.80
C LEU A 83 22.97 22.70 7.41
N ALA A 84 23.70 23.03 6.35
CA ALA A 84 23.18 22.99 4.98
C ALA A 84 22.77 21.57 4.56
N ALA A 85 23.55 20.55 4.94
CA ALA A 85 23.21 19.14 4.70
C ALA A 85 21.93 18.74 5.44
N ALA A 86 21.81 19.05 6.73
CA ALA A 86 20.60 18.78 7.51
C ALA A 86 19.36 19.51 6.94
N GLN A 87 19.51 20.75 6.48
CA GLN A 87 18.42 21.48 5.81
C GLN A 87 17.99 20.83 4.50
N GLN A 88 18.94 20.31 3.72
CA GLN A 88 18.63 19.59 2.48
C GLN A 88 17.87 18.29 2.78
N GLU A 89 18.28 17.54 3.81
CA GLU A 89 17.57 16.33 4.25
C GLU A 89 16.16 16.64 4.74
N LEU A 90 15.98 17.71 5.52
CA LEU A 90 14.66 18.14 5.98
C LEU A 90 13.73 18.41 4.79
N ARG A 91 14.20 19.11 3.75
CA ARG A 91 13.44 19.32 2.50
C ARG A 91 13.12 18.02 1.76
N GLN A 92 14.03 17.05 1.78
CA GLN A 92 13.76 15.73 1.20
C GLN A 92 12.65 14.99 1.97
N TYR A 93 12.68 15.02 3.30
CA TYR A 93 11.62 14.42 4.12
C TYR A 93 10.28 15.13 3.95
N GLU A 94 10.25 16.46 3.90
CA GLU A 94 9.04 17.23 3.60
C GLU A 94 8.43 16.83 2.26
N THR A 95 9.25 16.69 1.22
CA THR A 95 8.79 16.27 -0.11
C THR A 95 8.21 14.86 -0.09
N LYS A 96 8.87 13.93 0.63
CA LYS A 96 8.38 12.56 0.81
C LYS A 96 7.08 12.52 1.60
N LEU A 97 6.98 13.29 2.68
CA LEU A 97 5.78 13.38 3.52
C LEU A 97 4.59 13.89 2.69
N PHE A 98 4.79 14.95 1.91
CA PHE A 98 3.75 15.48 1.03
C PHE A 98 3.27 14.46 -0.02
N ALA A 99 4.19 13.67 -0.59
CA ALA A 99 3.82 12.59 -1.50
C ALA A 99 2.98 11.50 -0.81
N CYS A 100 3.38 11.11 0.41
CA CYS A 100 2.64 10.15 1.23
C CYS A 100 1.24 10.67 1.59
N GLU A 101 1.12 11.92 2.02
CA GLU A 101 -0.17 12.55 2.36
C GLU A 101 -1.12 12.56 1.17
N ARG A 102 -0.61 12.92 -0.02
CA ARG A 102 -1.41 12.86 -1.26
C ARG A 102 -1.84 11.45 -1.61
N ALA A 103 -0.99 10.45 -1.44
CA ALA A 103 -1.33 9.05 -1.66
C ALA A 103 -2.43 8.58 -0.68
N ILE A 104 -2.32 8.94 0.60
CA ILE A 104 -3.34 8.64 1.62
C ILE A 104 -4.69 9.26 1.23
N LEU A 105 -4.70 10.51 0.75
CA LEU A 105 -5.92 11.17 0.30
C LEU A 105 -6.53 10.51 -0.94
N ALA A 106 -5.70 10.07 -1.90
CA ALA A 106 -6.18 9.33 -3.07
C ALA A 106 -6.84 8.00 -2.66
N LEU A 107 -6.20 7.23 -1.78
CA LEU A 107 -6.76 5.98 -1.24
C LEU A 107 -8.07 6.21 -0.48
N LYS A 108 -8.18 7.31 0.28
CA LYS A 108 -9.43 7.68 0.96
C LYS A 108 -10.56 7.97 -0.03
N LYS A 109 -10.27 8.63 -1.16
CA LYS A 109 -11.27 8.88 -2.21
C LYS A 109 -11.71 7.58 -2.88
N GLU A 110 -10.76 6.74 -3.30
CA GLU A 110 -11.06 5.42 -3.87
C GLU A 110 -11.90 4.57 -2.90
N ASN A 111 -11.59 4.59 -1.61
CA ASN A 111 -12.36 3.87 -0.59
C ASN A 111 -13.79 4.43 -0.42
N ALA A 112 -13.97 5.74 -0.51
CA ALA A 112 -15.30 6.36 -0.50
C ALA A 112 -16.12 6.00 -1.75
N GLU A 113 -15.49 5.97 -2.93
CA GLU A 113 -16.12 5.52 -4.17
C GLU A 113 -16.54 4.05 -4.09
N LEU A 114 -15.66 3.17 -3.60
CA LEU A 114 -15.98 1.76 -3.37
C LEU A 114 -17.14 1.59 -2.39
N SER A 115 -17.16 2.36 -1.32
CA SER A 115 -18.24 2.35 -0.33
C SER A 115 -19.57 2.82 -0.94
N ALA A 116 -19.56 3.83 -1.81
CA ALA A 116 -20.74 4.26 -2.55
C ALA A 116 -21.24 3.20 -3.56
N LEU A 117 -20.34 2.49 -4.23
CA LEU A 117 -20.70 1.36 -5.10
C LEU A 117 -21.30 0.21 -4.28
N CYS A 118 -20.75 -0.08 -3.10
CA CYS A 118 -21.31 -1.06 -2.17
C CYS A 118 -22.72 -0.67 -1.71
N ALA A 119 -22.94 0.61 -1.36
CA ALA A 119 -24.27 1.11 -0.99
C ALA A 119 -25.28 0.93 -2.14
N LYS A 120 -24.91 1.29 -3.37
CA LYS A 120 -25.75 1.07 -4.56
C LYS A 120 -26.05 -0.41 -4.80
N ALA A 121 -25.06 -1.30 -4.61
CA ALA A 121 -25.27 -2.74 -4.75
C ALA A 121 -26.28 -3.27 -3.71
N ARG A 122 -26.31 -2.69 -2.50
CA ARG A 122 -27.31 -3.01 -1.47
C ARG A 122 -28.71 -2.52 -1.85
N GLU A 123 -28.84 -1.29 -2.36
CA GLU A 123 -30.13 -0.76 -2.84
C GLU A 123 -30.75 -1.65 -3.95
N LEU A 124 -29.89 -2.20 -4.81
CA LEU A 124 -30.28 -3.13 -5.87
C LEU A 124 -30.50 -4.57 -5.39
N GLY A 125 -30.34 -4.85 -4.09
CA GLY A 125 -30.55 -6.16 -3.48
C GLY A 125 -29.45 -7.20 -3.76
N PHE A 126 -28.30 -6.78 -4.30
CA PHE A 126 -27.16 -7.66 -4.55
C PHE A 126 -26.32 -7.96 -3.30
N ALA A 127 -26.47 -7.16 -2.24
CA ALA A 127 -25.75 -7.32 -0.99
C ALA A 127 -26.73 -7.31 0.20
N PRO A 128 -26.58 -8.23 1.17
CA PRO A 128 -27.45 -8.30 2.33
C PRO A 128 -27.30 -7.04 3.21
N ALA A 129 -28.41 -6.50 3.70
CA ALA A 129 -28.45 -5.30 4.54
C ALA A 129 -27.82 -5.51 5.94
N ASP A 130 -27.71 -6.76 6.39
CA ASP A 130 -27.34 -7.11 7.76
C ASP A 130 -25.82 -7.10 8.04
N GLU A 131 -24.96 -6.83 7.05
CA GLU A 131 -23.49 -6.88 7.26
C GLU A 131 -22.93 -5.69 8.04
N GLU A 132 -23.62 -4.54 8.06
CA GLU A 132 -23.15 -3.34 8.76
C GLU A 132 -23.27 -3.47 10.30
N ALA A 133 -24.30 -4.16 10.79
CA ALA A 133 -24.49 -4.43 12.22
C ALA A 133 -23.60 -5.57 12.74
N ARG A 134 -23.10 -6.44 11.85
CA ARG A 134 -22.30 -7.62 12.19
C ARG A 134 -20.80 -7.32 12.28
N GLY A 135 -20.37 -6.10 11.91
CA GLY A 135 -18.97 -5.83 11.62
C GLY A 135 -18.49 -6.62 10.39
N PRO A 136 -17.25 -6.43 9.93
CA PRO A 136 -16.73 -7.20 8.81
C PRO A 136 -16.88 -8.70 9.11
N PHE A 137 -17.55 -9.47 8.24
CA PHE A 137 -17.67 -10.91 8.43
C PHE A 137 -16.28 -11.55 8.34
N TRP A 138 -15.80 -12.04 9.48
CA TRP A 138 -14.53 -12.74 9.57
C TRP A 138 -14.79 -14.25 9.47
N PRO A 139 -14.44 -14.91 8.34
CA PRO A 139 -14.69 -16.34 8.17
C PRO A 139 -13.95 -17.21 9.21
N ASP A 140 -12.96 -16.64 9.90
CA ASP A 140 -12.14 -17.33 10.91
C ASP A 140 -12.42 -16.85 12.36
N GLY A 141 -13.36 -15.92 12.57
CA GLY A 141 -13.65 -15.37 13.90
C GLY A 141 -12.57 -14.44 14.49
N GLU A 142 -11.39 -14.34 13.87
CA GLU A 142 -10.32 -13.41 14.27
C GLU A 142 -10.55 -11.98 13.75
N GLY A 143 -11.65 -11.37 14.16
CA GLY A 143 -11.80 -9.92 14.00
C GLY A 143 -10.82 -9.16 14.88
N PRO A 144 -10.45 -7.90 14.54
CA PRO A 144 -9.93 -7.01 15.56
C PRO A 144 -10.94 -6.99 16.71
N ALA A 145 -10.47 -7.12 17.95
CA ALA A 145 -11.33 -6.95 19.10
C ALA A 145 -12.04 -5.58 18.95
N PRO A 146 -13.37 -5.50 19.14
CA PRO A 146 -14.05 -4.21 19.09
C PRO A 146 -13.41 -3.33 20.16
N ASP A 147 -12.75 -2.26 19.73
CA ASP A 147 -12.22 -1.27 20.66
C ASP A 147 -13.42 -0.66 21.40
N PRO A 148 -13.47 -0.69 22.75
CA PRO A 148 -14.59 -0.13 23.50
C PRO A 148 -14.68 1.41 23.41
N GLY A 149 -13.79 2.07 22.66
CA GLY A 149 -13.72 3.52 22.52
C GLY A 149 -14.09 4.09 21.14
N VAL A 150 -14.43 3.27 20.14
CA VAL A 150 -14.74 3.78 18.78
C VAL A 150 -16.22 3.58 18.46
N PRO A 151 -17.07 4.63 18.53
CA PRO A 151 -18.42 4.52 18.02
C PRO A 151 -18.38 4.15 16.52
N SER A 152 -19.13 3.12 16.13
CA SER A 152 -19.21 2.58 14.75
C SER A 152 -19.85 3.52 13.72
N VAL A 153 -20.16 4.74 14.10
CA VAL A 153 -20.49 5.81 13.18
C VAL A 153 -19.27 6.71 13.21
N LEU A 154 -18.48 6.77 12.14
CA LEU A 154 -17.63 7.93 11.88
C LEU A 154 -18.59 9.14 11.82
N PRO A 155 -18.70 9.98 12.87
CA PRO A 155 -19.39 11.23 12.69
C PRO A 155 -18.50 12.03 11.74
N SER A 156 -19.11 12.69 10.77
CA SER A 156 -18.43 13.77 10.06
C SER A 156 -18.04 14.82 11.10
N VAL A 157 -16.81 14.78 11.61
CA VAL A 157 -16.26 15.83 12.47
C VAL A 157 -15.51 16.79 11.55
N LEU A 158 -16.28 17.50 10.74
CA LEU A 158 -15.94 18.85 10.30
C LEU A 158 -16.61 19.78 11.29
N ASP A 159 -15.82 20.74 11.79
CA ASP A 159 -16.13 21.80 12.74
C ASP A 159 -16.17 21.43 14.24
N GLU A 160 -15.01 21.55 14.90
CA GLU A 160 -14.94 22.23 16.20
C GLU A 160 -13.60 22.99 16.35
N PRO A 161 -13.60 24.28 16.77
CA PRO A 161 -12.43 25.15 16.66
C PRO A 161 -11.38 24.85 17.74
N LEU A 162 -10.10 24.93 17.33
CA LEU A 162 -8.92 24.84 18.19
C LEU A 162 -9.04 25.76 19.42
N PRO A 163 -8.93 25.26 20.67
CA PRO A 163 -8.66 26.11 21.81
C PRO A 163 -7.18 26.56 21.81
N PRO A 164 -6.87 27.80 22.28
CA PRO A 164 -5.55 28.40 22.19
C PRO A 164 -4.55 27.78 23.17
N SER A 165 -3.30 27.63 22.72
CA SER A 165 -2.17 27.18 23.52
C SER A 165 -1.84 28.14 24.66
N PRO A 166 -1.54 27.66 25.89
CA PRO A 166 -0.93 28.51 26.92
C PRO A 166 0.59 28.70 26.68
N PRO A 167 1.18 29.82 27.13
CA PRO A 167 2.57 30.24 26.87
C PRO A 167 3.63 29.43 27.65
N PRO A 168 4.91 29.51 27.26
CA PRO A 168 5.98 28.67 27.82
C PRO A 168 6.46 29.23 29.16
N GLU A 169 6.52 28.38 30.20
CA GLU A 169 7.05 28.78 31.49
C GLU A 169 8.24 27.90 31.92
N ALA A 170 9.37 28.58 32.07
CA ALA A 170 10.53 28.35 32.93
C ALA A 170 11.28 27.00 32.90
N ALA A 171 12.49 27.06 32.35
CA ALA A 171 13.60 26.17 32.67
C ALA A 171 14.03 26.29 34.14
N PRO A 172 14.66 25.23 34.69
CA PRO A 172 15.86 25.43 35.50
C PRO A 172 17.07 24.71 34.91
N ALA A 173 18.22 25.36 35.05
CA ALA A 173 19.55 24.92 34.62
C ALA A 173 20.24 24.05 35.71
N PRO A 174 21.54 23.69 35.57
CA PRO A 174 22.03 22.33 35.47
C PRO A 174 22.52 21.74 36.82
N GLN A 175 22.49 20.41 36.96
CA GLN A 175 23.27 19.73 38.01
C GLN A 175 24.41 18.95 37.38
N ALA A 176 25.59 19.17 37.95
CA ALA A 176 26.89 18.69 37.52
C ALA A 176 27.19 17.27 38.00
N ALA A 177 28.02 16.60 37.19
CA ALA A 177 29.04 15.60 37.55
C ALA A 177 28.62 14.33 38.30
N GLY A 178 28.59 13.22 37.55
CA GLY A 178 28.86 11.87 38.04
C GLY A 178 29.64 11.10 36.97
N GLU A 179 30.80 10.56 37.35
CA GLU A 179 31.80 9.84 36.54
C GLU A 179 31.32 8.49 35.95
N PRO A 180 32.09 7.87 35.02
CA PRO A 180 31.56 7.02 33.95
C PRO A 180 31.37 5.55 34.36
N LEU A 181 30.26 4.94 33.91
CA LEU A 181 30.09 3.49 33.91
C LEU A 181 30.55 2.87 32.58
N PRO A 182 31.09 1.63 32.61
CA PRO A 182 31.69 0.94 31.46
C PRO A 182 30.65 0.53 30.40
N PRO A 183 31.09 0.29 29.14
CA PRO A 183 30.19 0.01 28.03
C PRO A 183 29.48 -1.35 28.21
N PRO A 184 28.15 -1.41 28.13
CA PRO A 184 27.47 -2.69 27.94
C PRO A 184 27.65 -3.17 26.50
N ASP A 185 27.96 -4.46 26.39
CA ASP A 185 28.19 -5.20 25.16
C ASP A 185 27.10 -4.94 24.12
N THR A 186 27.53 -4.64 22.89
CA THR A 186 26.68 -4.49 21.71
C THR A 186 25.98 -5.82 21.41
N PRO A 187 24.64 -5.91 21.47
CA PRO A 187 23.95 -6.96 20.74
C PRO A 187 24.08 -6.64 19.25
N ASP A 188 24.54 -7.65 18.49
CA ASP A 188 24.75 -7.59 17.05
C ASP A 188 23.63 -6.84 16.32
N LYS A 189 24.05 -5.78 15.60
CA LYS A 189 23.18 -5.02 14.71
C LYS A 189 22.58 -6.00 13.69
N PRO A 190 21.26 -6.21 13.64
CA PRO A 190 20.70 -7.19 12.74
C PRO A 190 20.90 -6.72 11.29
N ALA A 191 21.51 -7.58 10.48
CA ALA A 191 22.01 -7.32 9.11
C ALA A 191 20.97 -6.81 8.08
N TRP A 192 19.71 -6.60 8.46
CA TRP A 192 18.69 -5.97 7.60
C TRP A 192 18.72 -4.44 7.66
N LEU A 193 19.43 -3.83 8.63
CA LEU A 193 19.62 -2.38 8.73
C LEU A 193 20.49 -1.81 7.58
N ASP A 194 21.26 -2.66 6.89
CA ASP A 194 22.03 -2.29 5.69
C ASP A 194 21.33 -2.70 4.39
N ALA A 195 20.09 -3.21 4.44
CA ALA A 195 19.34 -3.48 3.23
C ALA A 195 18.81 -2.15 2.68
N PRO A 196 19.29 -1.65 1.53
CA PRO A 196 18.67 -0.49 0.90
C PRO A 196 17.19 -0.78 0.69
N MET A 197 16.36 0.22 0.98
CA MET A 197 14.93 0.26 0.75
C MET A 197 14.61 0.28 -0.76
N GLU A 198 15.20 -0.61 -1.55
CA GLU A 198 14.89 -0.85 -2.96
C GLU A 198 13.91 -2.03 -3.14
N LEU A 199 13.47 -2.69 -2.06
CA LEU A 199 12.46 -3.75 -2.16
C LEU A 199 11.02 -3.24 -2.37
N LEU A 200 10.85 -1.93 -2.60
CA LEU A 200 9.61 -1.31 -3.04
C LEU A 200 9.66 -0.87 -4.51
N ASP A 201 10.81 -0.98 -5.19
CA ASP A 201 10.86 -0.78 -6.62
C ASP A 201 10.46 -2.06 -7.36
N GLN A 202 9.19 -2.04 -7.76
CA GLN A 202 8.59 -2.63 -8.96
C GLN A 202 9.00 -4.07 -9.33
N PRO A 203 8.04 -4.97 -9.62
CA PRO A 203 8.39 -6.09 -10.49
C PRO A 203 8.88 -5.49 -11.82
N GLY A 204 10.20 -5.53 -12.05
CA GLY A 204 10.78 -5.27 -13.37
C GLY A 204 10.08 -6.13 -14.43
N PRO A 205 10.24 -5.83 -15.73
CA PRO A 205 9.47 -6.47 -16.80
C PRO A 205 9.79 -7.97 -16.82
N ARG A 206 8.98 -8.75 -16.09
CA ARG A 206 8.94 -10.19 -16.21
C ARG A 206 8.52 -10.42 -17.64
N LYS A 207 9.44 -10.95 -18.46
CA LYS A 207 9.10 -11.47 -19.79
C LYS A 207 7.82 -12.27 -19.60
N PRO A 208 6.71 -11.93 -20.27
CA PRO A 208 5.46 -12.60 -20.03
C PRO A 208 5.73 -14.08 -20.27
N ALA A 209 5.53 -14.90 -19.23
CA ALA A 209 5.44 -16.33 -19.41
C ALA A 209 4.44 -16.52 -20.55
N ARG A 210 4.86 -17.12 -21.66
CA ARG A 210 4.03 -17.26 -22.86
C ARG A 210 2.70 -17.85 -22.42
N ARG A 211 1.69 -16.99 -22.28
CA ARG A 211 0.32 -17.42 -21.95
C ARG A 211 -0.09 -18.25 -23.15
N ARG A 212 -0.48 -19.50 -22.92
CA ARG A 212 -1.19 -20.26 -23.96
C ARG A 212 -2.47 -19.47 -24.23
N ALA A 213 -2.69 -19.11 -25.49
CA ALA A 213 -3.87 -18.35 -25.89
C ALA A 213 -5.11 -19.03 -25.32
N GLY A 214 -5.87 -18.28 -24.51
CA GLY A 214 -7.14 -18.76 -24.00
C GLY A 214 -8.25 -18.56 -25.04
N PRO A 215 -9.44 -19.15 -24.84
CA PRO A 215 -10.59 -18.94 -25.74
C PRO A 215 -10.97 -17.45 -25.92
N LEU A 216 -10.68 -16.62 -24.91
CA LEU A 216 -10.84 -15.17 -24.95
C LEU A 216 -9.79 -14.49 -25.85
N ASP A 217 -8.57 -15.00 -25.93
CA ASP A 217 -7.53 -14.47 -26.82
C ASP A 217 -7.87 -14.78 -28.29
N GLU A 218 -8.50 -15.92 -28.54
CA GLU A 218 -9.01 -16.30 -29.87
C GLU A 218 -10.15 -15.36 -30.29
N MET A 219 -11.17 -15.18 -29.44
CA MET A 219 -12.26 -14.25 -29.71
C MET A 219 -11.78 -12.81 -29.91
N THR A 220 -10.79 -12.35 -29.12
CA THR A 220 -10.23 -11.01 -29.31
C THR A 220 -9.45 -10.89 -30.61
N SER A 221 -8.71 -11.92 -31.02
CA SER A 221 -8.04 -11.93 -32.31
C SER A 221 -9.03 -11.93 -33.50
N GLU A 222 -10.15 -12.63 -33.39
CA GLU A 222 -11.21 -12.63 -34.40
C GLU A 222 -11.87 -11.25 -34.52
N VAL A 223 -12.24 -10.63 -33.39
CA VAL A 223 -12.85 -9.29 -33.38
C VAL A 223 -11.89 -8.25 -33.95
N LEU A 224 -10.60 -8.33 -33.61
CA LEU A 224 -9.58 -7.43 -34.16
C LEU A 224 -9.39 -7.64 -35.67
N GLY A 225 -9.42 -8.89 -36.15
CA GLY A 225 -9.37 -9.20 -37.58
C GLY A 225 -10.61 -8.71 -38.35
N GLN A 226 -11.80 -8.82 -37.76
CA GLN A 226 -13.03 -8.28 -38.33
C GLN A 226 -12.98 -6.75 -38.42
N LEU A 227 -12.49 -6.08 -37.37
CA LEU A 227 -12.29 -4.63 -37.36
C LEU A 227 -11.28 -4.18 -38.42
N GLU A 228 -10.18 -4.90 -38.59
CA GLU A 228 -9.18 -4.64 -39.63
C GLU A 228 -9.78 -4.78 -41.04
N THR A 229 -10.62 -5.79 -41.25
CA THR A 229 -11.32 -6.01 -42.53
C THR A 229 -12.32 -4.89 -42.82
N LEU A 230 -13.06 -4.41 -41.80
CA LEU A 230 -13.99 -3.28 -41.94
C LEU A 230 -13.25 -1.97 -42.23
N MET A 231 -12.14 -1.71 -41.52
CA MET A 231 -11.33 -0.51 -41.78
C MET A 231 -10.71 -0.50 -43.19
N GLN A 232 -10.36 -1.67 -43.73
CA GLN A 232 -9.90 -1.79 -45.13
C GLN A 232 -11.03 -1.54 -46.13
N LYS A 233 -12.25 -2.04 -45.85
CA LYS A 233 -13.43 -1.78 -46.69
C LYS A 233 -13.83 -0.30 -46.70
N GLU A 234 -13.65 0.39 -45.58
CA GLU A 234 -13.96 1.82 -45.47
C GLU A 234 -12.79 2.75 -45.88
N ASN A 235 -11.70 2.19 -46.40
CA ASN A 235 -10.55 2.92 -46.93
C ASN A 235 -9.96 3.95 -45.93
N ILE A 236 -10.02 3.62 -44.64
CA ILE A 236 -9.52 4.48 -43.57
C ILE A 236 -7.99 4.42 -43.60
N PRO A 237 -7.28 5.55 -43.83
CA PRO A 237 -5.83 5.54 -43.92
C PRO A 237 -5.25 5.12 -42.57
N ARG A 238 -4.48 4.02 -42.57
CA ARG A 238 -3.67 3.59 -41.42
C ARG A 238 -2.52 4.56 -41.20
N GLY A 239 -2.84 5.74 -40.68
CA GLY A 239 -1.88 6.73 -40.24
C GLY A 239 -1.05 6.15 -39.10
N GLN A 240 0.16 5.73 -39.44
CA GLN A 240 1.36 5.59 -38.60
C GLN A 240 1.12 5.81 -37.09
N SER A 241 0.47 4.86 -36.41
CA SER A 241 0.48 4.84 -34.96
C SER A 241 1.88 4.44 -34.52
N ALA A 242 2.55 5.33 -33.79
CA ALA A 242 3.91 5.15 -33.29
C ALA A 242 4.07 3.98 -32.29
N LEU A 243 3.02 3.19 -32.05
CA LEU A 243 2.99 2.09 -31.09
C LEU A 243 3.49 0.75 -31.66
N LEU A 244 3.79 0.64 -32.95
CA LEU A 244 4.28 -0.60 -33.57
C LEU A 244 5.73 -0.55 -34.07
N LYS A 245 6.45 0.57 -33.92
CA LYS A 245 7.88 0.66 -34.29
C LYS A 245 8.79 0.54 -33.06
N GLY A 246 8.76 -0.63 -32.43
CA GLY A 246 9.90 -1.12 -31.65
C GLY A 246 11.05 -1.43 -32.61
N LYS A 247 11.81 -0.40 -33.01
CA LYS A 247 13.04 -0.56 -33.80
C LYS A 247 14.08 -1.26 -32.92
N ALA A 248 14.34 -2.53 -33.21
CA ALA A 248 15.64 -3.14 -32.92
C ALA A 248 16.67 -2.41 -33.78
N LYS A 249 17.67 -1.79 -33.14
CA LYS A 249 18.85 -1.20 -33.80
C LYS A 249 19.97 -2.26 -33.77
N PRO A 250 20.78 -2.37 -34.84
CA PRO A 250 21.74 -3.48 -35.04
C PRO A 250 22.79 -3.60 -33.95
#